data_AF-A0A7C4MBS4-F1
#
_entry.id   AF-A0A7C4MBS4-F1
#
_cell.length_a   1.000
_cell.length_b   1.000
_cell.length_c   1.000
_cell.angle_alpha   90.00
_cell.angle_beta   90.00
_cell.angle_gamma   90.00
#
_symmetry.space_group_name_H-M   'P 1'
#
loop_
_entity.id
_entity.type
_entity.pdbx_description
1 polymer ?
#
loop_
_entity_poly.entity_id
_entity_poly.type
_entity_poly.pdbx_seq_one_letter_code
_entity_poly.pdbx_strand_id
1 'polypeptide(L)'
;MEEKENTLRRMEAKDLPWFYKLILKVPGTDFLESAGGIFWGILTPIFLIGEFFLSLYLILSFSFPVNVILTSIIPAVSFALFVKISFKRFINRWNATFGEPGFKWDIEKAVEEYVNLLKRRGKHN
;
A
#
# COMPACT_ATOMS: atom_id res chain seq x y z
N MET A 1 2.25 -18.39 32.48
CA MET A 1 2.13 -17.12 31.77
C MET A 1 2.07 -17.46 30.29
N GLU A 2 0.88 -17.41 29.71
CA GLU A 2 0.67 -17.66 28.27
C GLU A 2 1.33 -16.51 27.48
N GLU A 3 2.45 -16.83 26.85
CA GLU A 3 3.04 -16.00 25.81
C GLU A 3 2.12 -16.10 24.59
N LYS A 4 1.17 -15.16 24.46
CA LYS A 4 0.37 -15.00 23.24
C LYS A 4 1.33 -14.66 22.10
N GLU A 5 1.78 -15.71 21.43
CA GLU A 5 2.50 -15.66 20.17
C GLU A 5 1.60 -14.95 19.14
N ASN A 6 1.76 -13.63 19.05
CA ASN A 6 1.15 -12.78 18.04
C ASN A 6 1.79 -13.14 16.69
N THR A 7 1.43 -14.30 16.15
CA THR A 7 1.58 -14.58 14.72
C THR A 7 0.76 -13.54 14.00
N LEU A 8 1.43 -12.55 13.41
CA LEU A 8 0.82 -11.43 12.70
C LEU A 8 -0.04 -11.99 11.56
N ARG A 9 -1.34 -12.16 11.82
CA ARG A 9 -2.31 -12.72 10.88
C ARG A 9 -2.39 -11.84 9.63
N ARG A 10 -2.60 -12.47 8.47
CA ARG A 10 -2.98 -11.79 7.22
C ARG A 10 -4.10 -10.80 7.52
N MET A 11 -3.94 -9.54 7.10
CA MET A 11 -5.01 -8.56 7.17
C MET A 11 -5.99 -8.85 6.03
N GLU A 12 -7.14 -9.43 6.38
CA GLU A 12 -8.25 -9.57 5.45
C GLU A 12 -9.11 -8.30 5.42
N ALA A 13 -9.59 -7.92 4.22
CA ALA A 13 -10.51 -6.79 4.01
C ALA A 13 -11.77 -6.85 4.90
N LYS A 14 -12.12 -8.03 5.41
CA LYS A 14 -13.29 -8.29 6.26
C LYS A 14 -13.08 -7.89 7.72
N ASP A 15 -11.86 -7.89 8.22
CA ASP A 15 -11.51 -7.54 9.61
C ASP A 15 -11.32 -6.04 9.81
N LEU A 16 -11.38 -5.27 8.72
CA LEU A 16 -11.17 -3.84 8.74
C LEU A 16 -12.41 -3.07 9.25
N PRO A 17 -12.21 -1.99 10.02
CA PRO A 17 -13.29 -1.09 10.44
C PRO A 17 -14.15 -0.62 9.27
N TRP A 18 -15.43 -0.34 9.55
CA TRP A 18 -16.46 -0.07 8.53
C TRP A 18 -16.11 1.07 7.57
N PHE A 19 -15.41 2.11 8.05
CA PHE A 19 -15.00 3.25 7.23
C PHE A 19 -13.91 2.87 6.21
N TYR A 20 -13.01 1.93 6.53
CA TYR A 20 -12.05 1.41 5.56
C TYR A 20 -12.71 0.58 4.47
N LYS A 21 -13.74 -0.20 4.82
CA LYS A 21 -14.55 -0.92 3.82
C LYS A 21 -15.22 0.03 2.84
N LEU A 22 -15.68 1.19 3.31
CA LEU A 22 -16.27 2.23 2.46
C LEU A 22 -15.25 2.80 1.47
N ILE A 23 -14.04 3.13 1.95
CA ILE A 23 -12.94 3.65 1.14
C ILE A 23 -12.52 2.62 0.08
N LEU A 24 -12.45 1.34 0.42
CA LEU A 24 -12.06 0.26 -0.50
C LEU A 24 -13.13 -0.07 -1.56
N LYS A 25 -14.41 0.27 -1.34
CA LYS A 25 -15.53 -0.07 -2.23
C LYS A 25 -15.66 0.82 -3.46
N VAL A 26 -14.93 1.93 -3.53
CA VAL A 26 -14.96 2.82 -4.70
C VAL A 26 -14.45 2.06 -5.94
N PRO A 27 -15.17 2.01 -7.07
CA PRO A 27 -14.65 1.36 -8.28
C PRO A 27 -13.64 2.25 -9.02
N GLY A 28 -12.74 1.64 -9.82
CA GLY A 28 -11.96 2.37 -10.86
C GLY A 28 -10.52 2.79 -10.54
N THR A 29 -9.88 2.27 -9.48
CA THR A 29 -8.48 2.62 -9.13
C THR A 29 -7.45 1.56 -9.49
N ASP A 30 -7.85 0.43 -10.06
CA ASP A 30 -6.96 -0.73 -10.25
C ASP A 30 -5.74 -0.42 -11.15
N PHE A 31 -5.86 0.49 -12.11
CA PHE A 31 -4.73 0.95 -12.93
C PHE A 31 -3.72 1.83 -12.16
N LEU A 32 -4.21 2.69 -11.26
CA LEU A 32 -3.36 3.55 -10.42
C LEU A 32 -2.62 2.73 -9.35
N GLU A 33 -3.23 1.62 -8.95
CA GLU A 33 -2.68 0.70 -7.96
C GLU A 33 -1.46 -0.04 -8.48
N SER A 34 -1.48 -0.53 -9.73
CA SER A 34 -0.37 -1.28 -10.33
C SER A 34 0.84 -0.39 -10.67
N ALA A 35 0.62 0.91 -10.90
CA ALA A 35 1.65 1.86 -11.31
C ALA A 35 2.64 2.29 -10.21
N GLY A 36 2.70 1.56 -9.08
CA GLY A 36 3.73 1.62 -8.04
C GLY A 36 4.45 2.98 -7.85
N GLY A 37 5.70 3.03 -8.30
CA GLY A 37 6.56 4.21 -8.22
C GLY A 37 6.19 5.33 -9.19
N ILE A 38 5.60 5.03 -10.36
CA ILE A 38 5.17 6.04 -11.33
C ILE A 38 4.01 6.87 -10.76
N PHE A 39 3.08 6.21 -10.04
CA PHE A 39 1.98 6.88 -9.37
C PHE A 39 2.47 7.94 -8.39
N TRP A 40 3.41 7.60 -7.50
CA TRP A 40 3.92 8.55 -6.49
C TRP A 40 4.96 9.51 -7.03
N GLY A 41 5.83 9.06 -7.94
CA GLY A 41 6.96 9.85 -8.43
C GLY A 41 6.60 10.85 -9.54
N ILE A 42 5.56 10.56 -10.32
CA ILE A 42 5.21 11.37 -11.50
C ILE A 42 3.76 11.83 -11.43
N LEU A 43 2.82 10.90 -11.26
CA LEU A 43 1.40 11.24 -11.35
C LEU A 43 0.94 12.13 -10.20
N THR A 44 1.37 11.82 -8.97
CA THR A 44 1.05 12.59 -7.76
C THR A 44 1.52 14.05 -7.84
N PRO A 45 2.80 14.35 -8.12
CA PRO A 45 3.24 15.74 -8.22
C PRO A 45 2.56 16.50 -9.36
N ILE A 46 2.35 15.88 -10.52
CA ILE A 46 1.61 16.50 -11.63
C ILE A 46 0.18 16.84 -11.19
N PHE A 47 -0.49 15.91 -10.51
CA PHE A 47 -1.84 16.10 -10.03
C PHE A 47 -1.92 17.22 -8.99
N LEU A 48 -0.99 17.28 -8.04
CA LEU A 48 -0.93 18.35 -7.03
C LEU A 48 -0.70 19.73 -7.65
N ILE A 49 0.20 19.83 -8.63
CA ILE A 49 0.45 21.07 -9.36
C ILE A 49 -0.81 21.48 -10.13
N GLY A 50 -1.45 20.55 -10.83
CA GLY A 50 -2.68 20.80 -11.57
C GLY A 50 -3.83 21.23 -10.65
N GLU A 51 -3.98 20.58 -9.50
CA GLU A 51 -4.98 20.92 -8.48
C GLU A 51 -4.77 22.33 -7.94
N PHE A 52 -3.53 22.75 -7.71
CA PHE A 52 -3.20 24.10 -7.27
C PHE A 52 -3.66 25.16 -8.28
N PHE A 53 -3.34 24.97 -9.57
CA PHE A 53 -3.77 25.90 -10.61
C PHE A 53 -5.29 25.89 -10.83
N LEU A 54 -5.92 24.72 -10.75
CA LEU A 54 -7.37 24.59 -10.84
C LEU A 54 -8.05 25.30 -9.67
N SER A 55 -7.51 25.17 -8.46
CA SER A 55 -8.01 25.85 -7.26
C SER A 55 -7.91 27.38 -7.41
N LEU A 56 -6.76 27.88 -7.87
CA LEU A 56 -6.60 29.30 -8.19
C LEU A 56 -7.62 29.79 -9.22
N TYR A 57 -7.81 29.04 -10.31
CA TYR A 57 -8.79 29.36 -11.33
C TYR A 57 -10.20 29.45 -10.74
N LEU A 58 -10.63 28.45 -9.96
CA LEU A 58 -11.96 28.41 -9.35
C LEU A 58 -12.20 29.56 -8.36
N ILE A 59 -11.17 29.94 -7.60
CA ILE A 59 -11.23 31.10 -6.70
C ILE A 59 -11.43 32.40 -7.48
N LEU A 60 -10.73 32.57 -8.60
CA LEU A 60 -10.76 33.79 -9.40
C LEU A 60 -12.01 33.90 -10.30
N SER A 61 -12.53 32.77 -10.80
CA SER A 61 -13.65 32.74 -11.74
C SER A 61 -15.02 32.76 -11.06
N PHE A 62 -15.14 32.30 -9.81
CA PHE A 62 -16.41 32.24 -9.10
C PHE A 62 -16.45 33.22 -7.93
N SER A 63 -17.62 33.81 -7.70
CA SER A 63 -17.86 34.67 -6.54
C SER A 63 -18.08 33.85 -5.27
N PHE A 64 -17.79 34.48 -4.13
CA PHE A 64 -18.09 33.91 -2.81
C PHE A 64 -19.62 33.70 -2.65
N PRO A 65 -20.08 32.58 -2.07
CA PRO A 65 -19.30 31.50 -1.42
C PRO A 65 -19.03 30.29 -2.33
N VAL A 66 -19.49 30.32 -3.58
CA VAL A 66 -19.47 29.17 -4.49
C VAL A 66 -18.04 28.72 -4.78
N ASN A 67 -17.10 29.68 -4.90
CA ASN A 67 -15.69 29.38 -5.07
C ASN A 67 -15.09 28.55 -3.92
N VAL A 68 -15.40 28.87 -2.66
CA VAL A 68 -14.90 28.13 -1.48
C VAL A 68 -15.43 26.71 -1.47
N ILE A 69 -16.72 26.53 -1.78
CA ILE A 69 -17.34 25.21 -1.83
C ILE A 69 -16.66 24.35 -2.91
N LEU A 70 -16.56 24.84 -4.14
CA LEU A 70 -15.91 24.10 -5.23
C LEU A 70 -14.44 23.78 -4.93
N THR A 71 -13.70 24.77 -4.42
CA THR A 71 -12.27 24.62 -4.14
C THR A 71 -12.00 23.68 -2.97
N SER A 72 -12.98 23.44 -2.09
CA SER A 72 -12.86 22.47 -0.99
C SER A 72 -13.23 21.03 -1.38
N ILE A 73 -14.18 20.86 -2.30
CA ILE A 73 -14.67 19.54 -2.71
C ILE A 73 -13.59 18.79 -3.48
N ILE A 74 -12.91 19.48 -4.38
CA ILE A 74 -11.87 18.89 -5.24
C ILE A 74 -10.76 18.23 -4.41
N PRO A 75 -10.08 18.92 -3.47
CA PRO A 75 -9.07 18.29 -2.63
C PRO A 75 -9.62 17.22 -1.71
N ALA A 76 -10.87 17.34 -1.24
CA ALA A 76 -11.48 16.28 -0.43
C ALA A 76 -11.64 14.97 -1.21
N VAL A 77 -12.10 15.04 -2.46
CA VAL A 77 -12.25 13.87 -3.34
C VAL A 77 -10.88 13.29 -3.70
N SER A 78 -9.93 14.14 -4.08
CA SER A 78 -8.55 13.74 -4.38
C SER A 78 -7.91 13.02 -3.19
N PHE A 79 -8.02 13.60 -2.00
CA PHE A 79 -7.50 13.02 -0.76
C PHE A 79 -8.11 11.65 -0.48
N ALA A 80 -9.42 11.48 -0.63
CA ALA A 80 -10.08 10.20 -0.44
C ALA A 80 -9.53 9.10 -1.38
N LEU A 81 -9.25 9.45 -2.64
CA LEU A 81 -8.63 8.53 -3.60
C LEU A 81 -7.20 8.17 -3.20
N PHE A 82 -6.39 9.15 -2.78
CA PHE A 82 -5.03 8.90 -2.30
C PHE A 82 -5.00 7.99 -1.07
N VAL A 83 -5.87 8.25 -0.10
CA VAL A 83 -5.99 7.42 1.11
C VAL A 83 -6.35 5.99 0.72
N LYS A 84 -7.30 5.80 -0.20
CA LYS A 84 -7.67 4.47 -0.70
C LYS A 84 -6.49 3.70 -1.30
N ILE A 85 -5.78 4.34 -2.23
CA ILE A 85 -4.64 3.71 -2.93
C ILE A 85 -3.54 3.37 -1.93
N SER A 86 -3.26 4.28 -1.01
CA SER A 86 -2.29 4.09 0.06
C SER A 86 -2.66 2.91 0.95
N PHE A 87 -3.94 2.81 1.33
CA PHE A 87 -4.43 1.77 2.22
C PHE A 87 -4.41 0.38 1.59
N LYS A 88 -4.83 0.27 0.33
CA LYS A 88 -4.79 -1.01 -0.41
C LYS A 88 -3.34 -1.47 -0.63
N ARG A 89 -2.42 -0.56 -0.93
CA ARG A 89 -0.98 -0.87 -0.99
C ARG A 89 -0.41 -1.26 0.35
N PHE A 90 -0.83 -0.60 1.43
CA PHE A 90 -0.42 -0.95 2.79
C PHE A 90 -0.87 -2.38 3.13
N ILE A 91 -2.12 -2.74 2.87
CA ILE A 91 -2.64 -4.10 3.06
C ILE A 91 -1.84 -5.11 2.22
N ASN A 92 -1.61 -4.82 0.93
CA ASN A 92 -0.83 -5.71 0.07
C ASN A 92 0.60 -5.89 0.57
N ARG A 93 1.26 -4.79 0.98
CA ARG A 93 2.62 -4.84 1.54
C ARG A 93 2.65 -5.57 2.87
N TRP A 94 1.65 -5.35 3.72
CA TRP A 94 1.50 -6.02 5.00
C TRP A 94 1.31 -7.53 4.81
N ASN A 95 0.43 -7.93 3.91
CA ASN A 95 0.20 -9.33 3.57
C ASN A 95 1.41 -9.98 2.90
N ALA A 96 2.18 -9.25 2.09
CA ALA A 96 3.43 -9.76 1.54
C ALA A 96 4.53 -9.91 2.61
N THR A 97 4.54 -9.03 3.62
CA THR A 97 5.60 -9.00 4.65
C THR A 97 5.31 -9.96 5.81
N PHE A 98 4.05 -10.08 6.21
CA PHE A 98 3.62 -10.82 7.41
C PHE A 98 2.65 -11.96 7.09
N GLY A 99 2.05 -11.96 5.89
CA GLY A 99 1.02 -12.91 5.51
C GLY A 99 1.53 -14.25 5.01
N GLU A 100 2.81 -14.39 4.69
CA GLU A 100 3.42 -15.70 4.46
C GLU A 100 4.29 -16.07 5.67
N PRO A 101 3.94 -17.12 6.45
CA PRO A 101 4.92 -17.86 7.23
C PRO A 101 5.86 -18.69 6.31
N GLY A 102 6.08 -18.23 5.07
CA GLY A 102 6.56 -18.99 3.93
C GLY A 102 8.07 -19.15 3.87
N PHE A 103 8.84 -18.32 4.57
CA PHE A 103 10.22 -18.68 4.88
C PHE A 103 10.21 -19.62 6.09
N LYS A 104 9.79 -20.87 5.85
CA LYS A 104 10.24 -21.96 6.70
C LYS A 104 11.76 -22.00 6.51
N TRP A 105 12.48 -21.40 7.45
CA TRP A 105 13.88 -21.74 7.67
C TRP A 105 13.87 -23.22 8.03
N ASP A 106 13.96 -24.05 7.00
CA ASP A 106 14.13 -25.48 7.16
C ASP A 106 15.61 -25.66 7.52
N ILE A 107 15.93 -25.30 8.78
CA ILE A 107 17.28 -25.30 9.35
C ILE A 107 17.91 -26.68 9.12
N GLU A 108 17.08 -27.73 9.17
CA GLU A 108 17.48 -29.10 8.89
C GLU A 108 17.98 -29.28 7.45
N LYS A 109 17.26 -28.75 6.45
CA LYS A 109 17.73 -28.71 5.05
C LYS A 109 18.99 -27.86 4.87
N ALA A 110 19.05 -26.69 5.50
CA ALA A 110 20.21 -25.80 5.37
C ALA A 110 21.47 -26.42 6.00
N VAL A 111 21.31 -27.12 7.12
CA VAL A 111 22.40 -27.87 7.78
C VAL A 111 22.78 -29.11 6.97
N GLU A 112 21.81 -29.84 6.42
CA GLU A 112 22.08 -31.01 5.56
C GLU A 112 22.84 -30.62 4.30
N GLU A 113 22.46 -29.51 3.66
CA GLU A 113 23.14 -28.97 2.49
C GLU A 113 24.57 -28.51 2.83
N TYR A 114 24.77 -27.86 3.98
CA TYR A 114 26.09 -27.47 4.47
C TYR A 114 27.00 -28.66 4.78
N VAL A 115 26.48 -29.68 5.46
CA VAL A 115 27.22 -30.93 5.77
C VAL A 115 27.59 -31.68 4.49
N ASN A 116 26.69 -31.71 3.49
CA ASN A 116 26.98 -32.31 2.20
C ASN A 116 28.06 -31.56 1.41
N LEU A 117 28.08 -30.23 1.48
CA LEU A 117 29.15 -29.43 0.89
C LEU A 117 30.51 -29.68 1.56
N LEU A 118 30.54 -29.82 2.89
CA LEU A 118 31.76 -30.17 3.63
C LEU A 118 32.26 -31.59 3.28
N LYS A 119 31.36 -32.58 3.20
CA LYS A 119 31.71 -33.94 2.78
C LYS A 119 32.24 -33.98 1.35
N ARG A 120 31.68 -33.19 0.42
CA ARG A 120 32.19 -33.09 -0.96
C ARG A 120 33.59 -32.47 -1.02
N ARG A 121 33.87 -31.47 -0.18
CA ARG A 121 35.18 -30.81 -0.12
C ARG A 121 36.26 -31.72 0.51
N GLY A 122 35.90 -32.52 1.52
CA GLY A 122 36.82 -33.48 2.15
C GLY A 122 37.13 -34.74 1.32
N LYS A 123 36.35 -35.02 0.27
CA LYS A 123 36.54 -36.18 -0.62
C LYS A 123 37.43 -35.89 -1.84
N HIS A 124 37.86 -34.64 -1.99
CA HIS A 124 38.65 -34.15 -3.12
C HIS A 124 40.11 -33.78 -2.74
N ASN A 125 40.48 -34.07 -1.48
CA ASN A 125 41.86 -34.18 -0.97
C ASN A 125 42.15 -35.66 -0.68
#